data_AF-A0A3B9ENV7-F1
#
_entry.id   AF-A0A3B9ENV7-F1
#
_cell.length_a   1.000
_cell.length_b   1.000
_cell.length_c   1.000
_cell.angle_alpha   90.00
_cell.angle_beta   90.00
_cell.angle_gamma   90.00
#
_symmetry.space_group_name_H-M   'P 1'
#
loop_
_entity.id
_entity.type
_entity.pdbx_description
1 polymer ?
#
loop_
_entity_poly.entity_id
_entity_poly.type
_entity_poly.pdbx_seq_one_letter_code
_entity_poly.pdbx_strand_id
1 'polypeptide(L)'
;MGIAERRLIHGSQVPDRIDQVLRPSRCREQPEPGQNPEDQGAARQAWHGRAVPAYTGEPEEIEIGVMAPSYRGGSDLSDDAMNFPDRQTPTGDEVFFDHVAWMTADMDRASAAFERLGFVLTPYSEHGNRDPETGERQVQGSANRLAMLERGYIELLCAVPGTDTPVSRNIADNLARYEGVHLVACTVSDADADYARLQRQGTPLYPMVHLRRDVEAADGSDAEVAFSVVRPEFGAFPEGRMQVLTHHTPDHMWQDRYIARENGLTGLAQVLFCVEDPAASAARLSALTRTPWRTDGEDAVIDLTRGRMRFTTEAGLDRLIPGAVAPSLPFVAALGFRSRDVAASRAFFADRGVTMMGRSDGADGGFAIGAQDGLGCYLMISD
;
A
#
# COMPACT_ATOMS: atom_id res chain seq x y z
N MET A 1 -21.57 -21.70 70.11
CA MET A 1 -22.68 -20.86 70.63
C MET A 1 -23.07 -19.91 69.50
N GLY A 2 -23.97 -20.32 68.59
CA GLY A 2 -25.41 -19.99 68.60
C GLY A 2 -25.65 -18.93 67.51
N ILE A 3 -25.88 -19.28 66.23
CA ILE A 3 -27.10 -19.81 65.56
C ILE A 3 -28.25 -18.78 65.44
N ALA A 4 -28.68 -18.61 64.17
CA ALA A 4 -29.98 -18.15 63.63
C ALA A 4 -30.24 -16.62 63.59
N GLU A 5 -30.90 -16.04 62.58
CA GLU A 5 -31.97 -16.59 61.74
C GLU A 5 -32.20 -15.78 60.44
N ARG A 6 -32.69 -16.47 59.40
CA ARG A 6 -33.16 -15.94 58.11
C ARG A 6 -34.54 -15.26 58.25
N ARG A 7 -34.84 -14.25 57.43
CA ARG A 7 -36.22 -14.00 56.94
C ARG A 7 -36.24 -13.66 55.45
N LEU A 8 -36.97 -14.51 54.73
CA LEU A 8 -37.49 -14.33 53.37
C LEU A 8 -38.75 -13.46 53.43
N ILE A 9 -38.95 -12.57 52.46
CA ILE A 9 -40.28 -12.08 52.06
C ILE A 9 -40.38 -12.13 50.53
N HIS A 10 -41.48 -12.72 50.08
CA HIS A 10 -41.97 -12.90 48.71
C HIS A 10 -42.68 -11.66 48.15
N GLY A 11 -42.80 -11.58 46.82
CA GLY A 11 -43.83 -10.82 46.09
C GLY A 11 -43.24 -9.84 45.06
N SER A 12 -42.96 -10.26 43.83
CA SER A 12 -43.87 -10.26 42.66
C SER A 12 -44.38 -8.87 42.27
N GLN A 13 -43.93 -8.35 41.12
CA GLN A 13 -44.80 -8.04 39.98
C GLN A 13 -44.00 -7.61 38.74
N VAL A 14 -44.16 -8.41 37.69
CA VAL A 14 -43.84 -8.11 36.29
C VAL A 14 -45.04 -7.37 35.68
N PRO A 15 -44.85 -6.38 34.79
CA PRO A 15 -45.86 -6.05 33.80
C PRO A 15 -45.43 -6.53 32.41
N ASP A 16 -46.15 -7.54 31.92
CA ASP A 16 -46.33 -7.82 30.50
C ASP A 16 -47.33 -6.82 29.90
N ARG A 17 -47.08 -6.51 28.62
CA ARG A 17 -48.00 -6.20 27.50
C ARG A 17 -47.60 -4.94 26.74
N ILE A 18 -47.74 -4.80 25.42
CA ILE A 18 -48.02 -5.68 24.27
C ILE A 18 -47.72 -4.78 23.04
N ASP A 19 -47.27 -5.38 21.95
CA ASP A 19 -47.35 -4.98 20.54
C ASP A 19 -47.52 -3.49 20.18
N GLN A 20 -46.52 -2.96 19.44
CA GLN A 20 -46.85 -2.25 18.21
C GLN A 20 -45.69 -2.26 17.19
N VAL A 21 -46.04 -2.83 16.04
CA VAL A 21 -45.39 -2.87 14.74
C VAL A 21 -44.78 -1.52 14.33
N LEU A 22 -43.49 -1.49 14.00
CA LEU A 22 -42.89 -0.41 13.19
C LEU A 22 -42.42 -0.98 11.84
N ARG A 23 -43.26 -0.75 10.83
CA ARG A 23 -42.91 -0.84 9.40
C ARG A 23 -42.28 0.48 8.95
N PRO A 24 -41.42 0.46 7.91
CA PRO A 24 -40.64 1.62 7.48
C PRO A 24 -41.50 2.76 6.92
N SER A 25 -41.21 3.97 7.39
CA SER A 25 -41.84 5.23 6.97
C SER A 25 -41.50 5.54 5.51
N ARG A 26 -42.53 5.70 4.69
CA ARG A 26 -42.44 6.20 3.31
C ARG A 26 -41.92 7.64 3.30
N CYS A 27 -40.94 7.90 2.43
CA CYS A 27 -40.57 9.26 1.99
C CYS A 27 -41.81 10.00 1.54
N ARG A 28 -42.07 11.17 2.14
CA ARG A 28 -42.99 12.17 1.61
C ARG A 28 -42.19 13.08 0.67
N GLU A 29 -42.60 13.07 -0.58
CA GLU A 29 -42.29 14.11 -1.57
C GLU A 29 -42.79 15.47 -1.07
N GLN A 30 -41.98 16.51 -1.28
CA GLN A 30 -42.37 17.92 -1.24
C GLN A 30 -41.59 18.69 -2.32
N PRO A 31 -42.14 19.84 -2.78
CA PRO A 31 -42.35 20.10 -4.21
C PRO A 31 -41.28 20.98 -4.85
N GLU A 32 -41.17 20.87 -6.18
CA GLU A 32 -40.45 21.84 -7.01
C GLU A 32 -41.20 23.18 -7.10
N PRO A 33 -40.47 24.30 -7.22
CA PRO A 33 -40.97 25.50 -7.86
C PRO A 33 -40.15 25.89 -9.09
N GLY A 34 -40.83 25.85 -10.25
CA GLY A 34 -40.92 27.02 -11.14
C GLY A 34 -39.76 27.27 -12.09
N GLN A 35 -39.91 26.79 -13.32
CA GLN A 35 -39.22 27.29 -14.51
C GLN A 35 -39.66 28.74 -14.86
N ASN A 36 -38.73 29.55 -15.37
CA ASN A 36 -39.00 30.31 -16.59
C ASN A 36 -37.71 30.41 -17.44
N PRO A 37 -37.81 30.35 -18.78
CA PRO A 37 -36.71 30.06 -19.69
C PRO A 37 -36.09 31.35 -20.23
N GLU A 38 -34.83 31.27 -20.65
CA GLU A 38 -34.38 31.70 -21.98
C GLU A 38 -32.86 31.51 -22.08
N ASP A 39 -32.45 31.07 -23.26
CA ASP A 39 -31.13 31.19 -23.85
C ASP A 39 -29.97 30.22 -23.51
N GLN A 40 -29.68 29.44 -24.56
CA GLN A 40 -28.37 29.05 -25.08
C GLN A 40 -27.70 27.85 -24.37
N GLY A 41 -27.62 26.64 -24.93
CA GLY A 41 -27.52 26.24 -26.33
C GLY A 41 -26.07 25.87 -26.65
N ALA A 42 -25.74 24.57 -26.57
CA ALA A 42 -24.89 23.82 -27.52
C ALA A 42 -24.28 22.54 -26.91
N ALA A 43 -24.24 21.50 -27.75
CA ALA A 43 -23.39 20.31 -27.70
C ALA A 43 -23.76 19.16 -26.73
N ARG A 44 -24.80 18.41 -27.09
CA ARG A 44 -24.81 16.93 -26.94
C ARG A 44 -25.31 16.30 -28.23
N GLN A 45 -24.40 15.87 -29.10
CA GLN A 45 -24.73 14.95 -30.18
C GLN A 45 -24.51 13.52 -29.69
N ALA A 46 -25.58 12.74 -29.80
CA ALA A 46 -25.67 11.33 -29.49
C ALA A 46 -24.94 10.50 -30.56
N TRP A 47 -24.18 9.50 -30.10
CA TRP A 47 -23.64 8.43 -30.94
C TRP A 47 -24.68 7.32 -31.01
N HIS A 48 -25.39 7.21 -32.14
CA HIS A 48 -26.27 6.09 -32.43
C HIS A 48 -25.47 4.94 -33.05
N GLY A 49 -25.68 3.73 -32.52
CA GLY A 49 -24.94 2.53 -32.85
C GLY A 49 -25.08 2.03 -34.28
N ARG A 50 -24.06 1.26 -34.70
CA ARG A 50 -24.15 0.34 -35.83
C ARG A 50 -24.04 -1.10 -35.32
N ALA A 51 -24.94 -1.93 -35.82
CA ALA A 51 -24.97 -3.37 -35.61
C ALA A 51 -23.75 -4.06 -36.25
N VAL A 52 -23.24 -5.10 -35.59
CA VAL A 52 -22.17 -6.00 -36.06
C VAL A 52 -22.83 -7.23 -36.72
N PRO A 53 -22.37 -7.71 -37.89
CA PRO A 53 -22.94 -8.93 -38.48
C PRO A 53 -22.48 -10.19 -37.73
N ALA A 54 -23.37 -11.17 -37.62
CA ALA A 54 -23.07 -12.49 -37.06
C ALA A 54 -22.09 -13.26 -37.97
N TYR A 55 -20.98 -13.74 -37.38
CA TYR A 55 -20.00 -14.59 -38.04
C TYR A 55 -20.43 -16.06 -37.91
N THR A 56 -20.63 -16.72 -39.05
CA THR A 56 -20.86 -18.17 -39.15
C THR A 56 -19.63 -18.80 -39.80
N GLY A 57 -18.70 -19.28 -38.99
CA GLY A 57 -17.54 -20.06 -39.42
C GLY A 57 -17.17 -21.05 -38.31
N GLU A 58 -17.06 -22.33 -38.67
CA GLU A 58 -16.65 -23.40 -37.76
C GLU A 58 -15.16 -23.28 -37.38
N PRO A 59 -14.73 -23.79 -36.21
CA PRO A 59 -13.39 -23.54 -35.71
C PRO A 59 -12.35 -24.45 -36.36
N GLU A 60 -11.38 -23.86 -37.07
CA GLU A 60 -10.11 -24.52 -37.38
C GLU A 60 -9.19 -24.48 -36.15
N GLU A 61 -8.68 -25.64 -35.75
CA GLU A 61 -7.62 -25.77 -34.75
C GLU A 61 -6.34 -25.09 -35.26
N ILE A 62 -5.97 -23.98 -34.65
CA ILE A 62 -4.65 -23.37 -34.80
C ILE A 62 -3.87 -23.68 -33.53
N GLU A 63 -2.88 -24.57 -33.63
CA GLU A 63 -1.83 -24.73 -32.61
C GLU A 63 -1.03 -23.42 -32.51
N ILE A 64 -1.37 -22.60 -31.52
CA ILE A 64 -0.57 -21.43 -31.15
C ILE A 64 0.48 -21.92 -30.15
N GLY A 65 1.70 -22.14 -30.61
CA GLY A 65 2.85 -22.35 -29.74
C GLY A 65 3.09 -21.11 -28.88
N VAL A 66 2.71 -21.17 -27.61
CA VAL A 66 2.91 -20.08 -26.64
C VAL A 66 4.39 -20.06 -26.22
N MET A 67 5.21 -19.29 -26.93
CA MET A 67 6.50 -18.82 -26.40
C MET A 67 6.20 -17.73 -25.36
N ALA A 68 6.40 -18.04 -24.08
CA ALA A 68 6.31 -17.05 -23.01
C ALA A 68 7.37 -15.96 -23.21
N PRO A 69 7.04 -14.66 -23.08
CA PRO A 69 8.01 -13.58 -23.21
C PRO A 69 9.09 -13.68 -22.12
N SER A 70 10.35 -13.65 -22.54
CA SER A 70 11.51 -13.79 -21.67
C SER A 70 11.95 -12.44 -21.07
N TYR A 71 11.96 -12.34 -19.75
CA TYR A 71 12.69 -11.29 -19.01
C TYR A 71 14.16 -11.30 -19.43
N ARG A 72 14.69 -10.14 -19.83
CA ARG A 72 16.13 -9.96 -19.96
C ARG A 72 16.64 -9.50 -18.60
N GLY A 73 17.21 -10.43 -17.85
CA GLY A 73 18.12 -10.09 -16.75
C GLY A 73 19.33 -9.37 -17.35
N GLY A 74 19.20 -8.07 -17.51
CA GLY A 74 20.36 -7.19 -17.49
C GLY A 74 20.80 -7.03 -16.04
N SER A 75 22.07 -6.72 -15.85
CA SER A 75 22.79 -6.49 -14.59
C SER A 75 22.23 -5.34 -13.72
N ASP A 76 20.91 -5.14 -13.64
CA ASP A 76 20.24 -4.01 -13.00
C ASP A 76 20.09 -4.16 -11.47
N LEU A 77 20.35 -5.37 -10.95
CA LEU A 77 20.39 -5.67 -9.51
C LEU A 77 21.74 -6.22 -9.04
N SER A 78 22.69 -6.48 -9.96
CA SER A 78 23.98 -7.10 -9.63
C SER A 78 25.16 -6.11 -9.76
N ASP A 79 26.03 -6.13 -8.75
CA ASP A 79 27.46 -5.76 -8.76
C ASP A 79 27.95 -4.38 -8.30
N ASP A 80 27.15 -3.64 -7.54
CA ASP A 80 27.71 -2.94 -6.37
C ASP A 80 26.83 -3.33 -5.20
N ALA A 81 27.33 -4.21 -4.32
CA ALA A 81 26.61 -4.68 -3.16
C ALA A 81 26.01 -3.47 -2.45
N MET A 82 24.71 -3.22 -2.64
CA MET A 82 23.99 -2.22 -1.89
C MET A 82 24.25 -2.60 -0.45
N ASN A 83 25.01 -1.78 0.26
CA ASN A 83 25.14 -1.94 1.69
C ASN A 83 23.70 -1.97 2.19
N PHE A 84 23.26 -3.11 2.73
CA PHE A 84 21.90 -3.30 3.19
C PHE A 84 21.99 -3.50 4.69
N PRO A 85 22.05 -2.40 5.47
CA PRO A 85 22.32 -2.49 6.90
C PRO A 85 21.33 -3.41 7.59
N ASP A 86 21.88 -4.36 8.35
CA ASP A 86 21.13 -5.37 9.06
C ASP A 86 20.63 -4.87 10.43
N ARG A 87 19.84 -3.79 10.41
CA ARG A 87 19.25 -3.16 11.59
C ARG A 87 17.97 -2.44 11.24
N GLN A 88 17.02 -2.32 12.15
CA GLN A 88 15.70 -1.80 11.77
C GLN A 88 15.72 -0.31 11.40
N THR A 89 16.39 0.50 12.23
CA THR A 89 16.37 1.96 12.14
C THR A 89 17.71 2.54 11.68
N PRO A 90 17.68 3.66 10.92
CA PRO A 90 18.88 4.36 10.45
C PRO A 90 19.54 5.19 11.56
N THR A 91 20.79 5.60 11.35
CA THR A 91 21.54 6.51 12.24
C THR A 91 22.19 7.62 11.43
N GLY A 92 22.29 8.82 11.99
CA GLY A 92 22.94 9.94 11.31
C GLY A 92 22.18 10.31 10.03
N ASP A 93 22.90 10.49 8.92
CA ASP A 93 22.28 10.97 7.68
C ASP A 93 21.63 9.87 6.83
N GLU A 94 21.68 8.61 7.30
CA GLU A 94 21.14 7.47 6.57
C GLU A 94 19.63 7.56 6.36
N VAL A 95 19.21 7.00 5.23
CA VAL A 95 17.79 6.88 4.87
C VAL A 95 17.55 5.45 4.45
N PHE A 96 16.54 4.81 5.03
CA PHE A 96 16.12 3.46 4.64
C PHE A 96 14.73 3.50 4.05
N PHE A 97 14.47 2.65 3.06
CA PHE A 97 13.10 2.27 2.77
C PHE A 97 12.47 1.61 4.00
N ASP A 98 11.30 2.12 4.36
CA ASP A 98 10.54 1.65 5.50
C ASP A 98 9.40 0.75 5.05
N HIS A 99 8.47 1.31 4.27
CA HIS A 99 7.34 0.56 3.75
C HIS A 99 6.73 1.22 2.53
N VAL A 100 5.81 0.48 1.92
CA VAL A 100 4.85 0.99 0.96
C VAL A 100 3.44 0.73 1.45
N ALA A 101 2.48 1.58 1.08
CA ALA A 101 1.06 1.27 1.29
C ALA A 101 0.37 0.91 -0.01
N TRP A 102 -0.23 -0.26 0.03
CA TRP A 102 -1.06 -0.87 -0.98
C TRP A 102 -2.50 -0.46 -0.76
N MET A 103 -3.01 0.49 -1.54
CA MET A 103 -4.41 0.89 -1.41
C MET A 103 -5.30 -0.15 -2.08
N THR A 104 -6.31 -0.60 -1.34
CA THR A 104 -7.29 -1.59 -1.79
C THR A 104 -8.72 -1.15 -1.46
N ALA A 105 -9.65 -1.52 -2.34
CA ALA A 105 -11.08 -1.37 -2.10
C ALA A 105 -11.65 -2.50 -1.22
N ASP A 106 -10.95 -3.64 -1.11
CA ASP A 106 -11.41 -4.85 -0.45
C ASP A 106 -10.28 -5.47 0.37
N MET A 107 -10.29 -5.18 1.67
CA MET A 107 -9.28 -5.64 2.62
C MET A 107 -9.22 -7.17 2.71
N ASP A 108 -10.35 -7.87 2.60
CA ASP A 108 -10.39 -9.33 2.73
C ASP A 108 -9.78 -9.99 1.49
N ARG A 109 -10.12 -9.49 0.29
CA ARG A 109 -9.50 -9.94 -0.95
C ARG A 109 -8.00 -9.65 -0.97
N ALA A 110 -7.60 -8.46 -0.51
CA ALA A 110 -6.19 -8.12 -0.41
C ALA A 110 -5.44 -9.01 0.58
N SER A 111 -6.06 -9.26 1.74
CA SER A 111 -5.50 -10.13 2.77
C SER A 111 -5.27 -11.55 2.24
N ALA A 112 -6.28 -12.14 1.61
CA ALA A 112 -6.18 -13.48 1.05
C ALA A 112 -5.10 -13.61 -0.04
N ALA A 113 -4.88 -12.56 -0.84
CA ALA A 113 -3.81 -12.55 -1.83
C ALA A 113 -2.42 -12.52 -1.18
N PHE A 114 -2.22 -11.68 -0.16
CA PHE A 114 -0.94 -11.58 0.54
C PHE A 114 -0.66 -12.81 1.42
N GLU A 115 -1.68 -13.41 2.01
CA GLU A 115 -1.56 -14.71 2.70
C GLU A 115 -1.18 -15.83 1.72
N ARG A 116 -1.72 -15.82 0.48
CA ARG A 116 -1.26 -16.74 -0.59
C ARG A 116 0.21 -16.48 -0.96
N LEU A 117 0.70 -15.26 -0.84
CA LEU A 117 2.13 -14.94 -0.99
C LEU A 117 2.97 -15.28 0.25
N GLY A 118 2.39 -15.94 1.27
CA GLY A 118 3.09 -16.43 2.45
C GLY A 118 3.29 -15.40 3.55
N PHE A 119 2.60 -14.25 3.50
CA PHE A 119 2.64 -13.28 4.58
C PHE A 119 1.71 -13.66 5.73
N VAL A 120 2.18 -13.46 6.96
CA VAL A 120 1.35 -13.47 8.16
C VAL A 120 0.92 -12.03 8.43
N LEU A 121 -0.37 -11.74 8.31
CA LEU A 121 -0.87 -10.38 8.44
C LEU A 121 -1.15 -10.01 9.89
N THR A 122 -0.83 -8.77 10.26
CA THR A 122 -1.29 -8.22 11.54
C THR A 122 -2.82 -8.13 11.58
N PRO A 123 -3.42 -8.05 12.79
CA PRO A 123 -4.84 -7.73 12.92
C PRO A 123 -5.22 -6.45 12.18
N TYR A 124 -6.49 -6.36 11.77
CA TYR A 124 -7.04 -5.14 11.20
C TYR A 124 -6.98 -4.00 12.23
N SER A 125 -6.37 -2.89 11.84
CA SER A 125 -6.15 -1.74 12.70
C SER A 125 -6.67 -0.48 12.02
N GLU A 126 -7.73 0.10 12.58
CA GLU A 126 -8.20 1.41 12.14
C GLU A 126 -7.26 2.53 12.60
N HIS A 127 -6.90 3.41 11.68
CA HIS A 127 -6.10 4.58 11.99
C HIS A 127 -6.92 5.62 12.75
N GLY A 128 -6.38 6.02 13.89
CA GLY A 128 -6.83 7.17 14.63
C GLY A 128 -5.73 7.67 15.53
N ASN A 129 -5.88 8.92 15.97
CA ASN A 129 -5.04 9.52 16.99
C ASN A 129 -5.88 9.78 18.22
N ARG A 130 -5.24 10.04 19.36
CA ARG A 130 -5.92 10.60 20.52
C ARG A 130 -5.72 12.10 20.53
N ASP A 131 -6.80 12.82 20.79
CA ASP A 131 -6.72 14.23 21.12
C ASP A 131 -5.83 14.42 22.36
N PRO A 132 -4.81 15.28 22.32
CA PRO A 132 -3.89 15.43 23.44
C PRO A 132 -4.53 16.11 24.66
N GLU A 133 -5.60 16.88 24.48
CA GLU A 133 -6.31 17.58 25.55
C GLU A 133 -7.45 16.72 26.14
N THR A 134 -8.23 16.06 25.28
CA THR A 134 -9.42 15.30 25.70
C THR A 134 -9.20 13.80 25.80
N GLY A 135 -8.15 13.27 25.15
CA GLY A 135 -7.88 11.84 25.05
C GLY A 135 -8.80 11.08 24.08
N GLU A 136 -9.76 11.77 23.46
CA GLU A 136 -10.75 11.17 22.56
C GLU A 136 -10.09 10.65 21.28
N ARG A 137 -10.55 9.49 20.80
CA ARG A 137 -10.04 8.91 19.55
C ARG A 137 -10.60 9.69 18.36
N GLN A 138 -9.73 10.34 17.61
CA GLN A 138 -10.01 10.95 16.32
C GLN A 138 -9.73 9.95 15.21
N VAL A 139 -10.79 9.49 14.54
CA VAL A 139 -10.70 8.55 13.42
C VAL A 139 -10.12 9.25 12.19
N GLN A 140 -9.06 8.69 11.59
CA GLN A 140 -8.48 9.24 10.36
C GLN A 140 -9.24 8.82 9.10
N GLY A 141 -10.07 7.77 9.16
CA GLY A 141 -10.87 7.28 8.02
C GLY A 141 -10.14 6.28 7.12
N SER A 142 -9.03 5.71 7.60
CA SER A 142 -8.33 4.59 6.95
C SER A 142 -8.03 3.50 7.95
N ALA A 143 -7.76 2.29 7.47
CA ALA A 143 -7.37 1.15 8.28
C ALA A 143 -6.39 0.29 7.52
N ASN A 144 -5.62 -0.51 8.26
CA ASN A 144 -4.59 -1.33 7.67
C ASN A 144 -4.52 -2.76 8.21
N ARG A 145 -3.80 -3.58 7.46
CA ARG A 145 -3.12 -4.80 7.91
C ARG A 145 -1.70 -4.75 7.38
N LEU A 146 -0.72 -5.20 8.16
CA LEU A 146 0.68 -5.17 7.76
C LEU A 146 1.16 -6.57 7.37
N ALA A 147 1.85 -6.64 6.24
CA ALA A 147 2.62 -7.78 5.78
C ALA A 147 4.10 -7.52 6.08
N MET A 148 4.60 -8.15 7.15
CA MET A 148 5.90 -7.82 7.73
C MET A 148 7.05 -8.61 7.11
N LEU A 149 8.17 -7.93 6.84
CA LEU A 149 9.45 -8.51 6.43
C LEU A 149 10.47 -8.30 7.55
N GLU A 150 11.61 -8.99 7.49
CA GLU A 150 12.72 -8.72 8.43
C GLU A 150 13.19 -7.27 8.31
N ARG A 151 13.18 -6.70 7.10
CA ARG A 151 13.53 -5.30 6.83
C ARG A 151 12.46 -4.63 5.97
N GLY A 152 11.65 -3.80 6.63
CA GLY A 152 10.52 -3.10 6.02
C GLY A 152 9.23 -3.90 6.08
N TYR A 153 8.18 -3.38 5.45
CA TYR A 153 6.87 -4.03 5.41
C TYR A 153 6.00 -3.49 4.27
N ILE A 154 4.86 -4.14 4.03
CA ILE A 154 3.81 -3.69 3.13
C ILE A 154 2.58 -3.40 3.98
N GLU A 155 2.03 -2.20 3.85
CA GLU A 155 0.78 -1.79 4.49
C GLU A 155 -0.37 -2.02 3.50
N LEU A 156 -1.21 -3.04 3.73
CA LEU A 156 -2.51 -3.11 3.06
C LEU A 156 -3.39 -2.02 3.67
N LEU A 157 -3.88 -1.08 2.86
CA LEU A 157 -4.53 0.14 3.30
C LEU A 157 -5.89 0.28 2.62
N CYS A 158 -6.94 0.48 3.40
CA CYS A 158 -8.27 0.77 2.87
C CYS A 158 -8.91 1.96 3.59
N ALA A 159 -9.94 2.55 2.97
CA ALA A 159 -10.81 3.48 3.67
C ALA A 159 -11.67 2.72 4.69
N VAL A 160 -11.98 3.36 5.82
CA VAL A 160 -12.95 2.79 6.78
C VAL A 160 -14.36 3.03 6.21
N PRO A 161 -15.21 1.99 6.08
CA PRO A 161 -16.56 2.15 5.55
C PRO A 161 -17.37 3.22 6.31
N GLY A 162 -18.09 4.07 5.57
CA GLY A 162 -18.93 5.12 6.15
C GLY A 162 -18.17 6.35 6.66
N THR A 163 -16.85 6.46 6.42
CA THR A 163 -16.07 7.65 6.78
C THR A 163 -15.85 8.58 5.59
N ASP A 164 -16.03 9.90 5.80
CA ASP A 164 -15.73 10.94 4.81
C ASP A 164 -14.70 11.92 5.39
N THR A 165 -13.43 11.56 5.28
CA THR A 165 -12.28 12.34 5.74
C THR A 165 -11.40 12.71 4.56
N PRO A 166 -10.48 13.69 4.69
CA PRO A 166 -9.48 13.94 3.66
C PRO A 166 -8.68 12.69 3.27
N VAL A 167 -8.43 11.78 4.23
CA VAL A 167 -7.71 10.53 3.97
C VAL A 167 -8.58 9.53 3.20
N SER A 168 -9.85 9.34 3.57
CA SER A 168 -10.72 8.39 2.86
C SER A 168 -10.99 8.86 1.42
N ARG A 169 -11.16 10.17 1.20
CA ARG A 169 -11.24 10.76 -0.14
C ARG A 169 -9.95 10.58 -0.94
N ASN A 170 -8.78 10.79 -0.33
CA ASN A 170 -7.50 10.55 -1.01
C ASN A 170 -7.31 9.08 -1.40
N ILE A 171 -7.75 8.13 -0.57
CA ILE A 171 -7.74 6.70 -0.93
C ILE A 171 -8.67 6.46 -2.12
N ALA A 172 -9.88 7.02 -2.10
CA ALA A 172 -10.83 6.88 -3.22
C ALA A 172 -10.28 7.47 -4.53
N ASP A 173 -9.66 8.66 -4.48
CA ASP A 173 -9.05 9.30 -5.65
C ASP A 173 -7.91 8.47 -6.25
N ASN A 174 -7.10 7.81 -5.41
CA ASN A 174 -6.03 6.93 -5.89
C ASN A 174 -6.58 5.61 -6.45
N LEU A 175 -7.58 5.01 -5.81
CA LEU A 175 -8.25 3.80 -6.32
C LEU A 175 -8.98 4.05 -7.65
N ALA A 176 -9.43 5.27 -7.91
CA ALA A 176 -10.00 5.64 -9.21
C ALA A 176 -8.96 5.62 -10.35
N ARG A 177 -7.66 5.71 -10.03
CA ARG A 177 -6.57 5.56 -11.00
C ARG A 177 -6.23 4.08 -11.21
N TYR A 178 -5.98 3.39 -10.11
CA TYR A 178 -5.72 1.94 -10.08
C TYR A 178 -5.71 1.43 -8.63
N GLU A 179 -5.95 0.15 -8.44
CA GLU A 179 -5.63 -0.53 -7.20
C GLU A 179 -4.16 -0.97 -7.21
N GLY A 180 -3.42 -0.74 -6.12
CA GLY A 180 -1.96 -0.90 -6.14
C GLY A 180 -1.26 -0.09 -5.07
N VAL A 181 0.05 0.09 -5.26
CA VAL A 181 0.87 0.92 -4.37
C VAL A 181 0.69 2.40 -4.70
N HIS A 182 0.40 3.19 -3.68
CA HIS A 182 0.17 4.64 -3.78
C HIS A 182 0.86 5.44 -2.68
N LEU A 183 1.54 4.77 -1.74
CA LEU A 183 2.30 5.42 -0.69
C LEU A 183 3.68 4.77 -0.59
N VAL A 184 4.70 5.61 -0.44
CA VAL A 184 6.07 5.19 -0.16
C VAL A 184 6.59 5.96 1.05
N ALA A 185 7.17 5.23 2.00
CA ALA A 185 7.72 5.80 3.22
C ALA A 185 9.20 5.44 3.37
N CYS A 186 9.99 6.43 3.74
CA CYS A 186 11.37 6.25 4.15
C CYS A 186 11.50 6.54 5.64
N THR A 187 12.36 5.77 6.33
CA THR A 187 12.74 6.06 7.70
C THR A 187 14.05 6.84 7.75
N VAL A 188 14.13 7.79 8.68
CA VAL A 188 15.28 8.64 9.00
C VAL A 188 15.51 8.61 10.51
N SER A 189 16.71 8.98 10.96
CA SER A 189 17.03 8.95 12.39
C SER A 189 16.43 10.13 13.17
N ASP A 190 16.08 11.23 12.50
CA ASP A 190 15.57 12.45 13.13
C ASP A 190 14.50 13.13 12.26
N ALA A 191 13.24 12.79 12.51
CA ALA A 191 12.09 13.36 11.82
C ALA A 191 11.92 14.86 12.07
N ASP A 192 12.34 15.39 13.23
CA ASP A 192 12.25 16.82 13.53
C ASP A 192 13.22 17.63 12.66
N ALA A 193 14.45 17.13 12.50
CA ALA A 193 15.44 17.73 11.60
C ALA A 193 14.97 17.70 10.14
N ASP A 194 14.42 16.57 9.69
CA ASP A 194 13.88 16.42 8.33
C ASP A 194 12.63 17.27 8.10
N TYR A 195 11.75 17.41 9.09
CA TYR A 195 10.59 18.32 9.06
C TYR A 195 11.04 19.77 8.87
N ALA A 196 11.94 20.24 9.73
CA ALA A 196 12.45 21.62 9.68
C ALA A 196 13.19 21.90 8.36
N ARG A 197 13.90 20.92 7.81
CA ARG A 197 14.56 21.03 6.51
C ARG A 197 13.56 21.16 5.37
N LEU A 198 12.56 20.28 5.30
CA LEU A 198 11.55 20.29 4.25
C LEU A 198 10.73 21.59 4.29
N GLN A 199 10.43 22.10 5.48
CA GLN A 199 9.83 23.44 5.63
C GLN A 199 10.71 24.56 5.05
N ARG A 200 12.02 24.56 5.34
CA ARG A 200 12.96 25.54 4.76
C ARG A 200 13.07 25.45 3.24
N GLN A 201 12.85 24.27 2.67
CA GLN A 201 12.82 24.05 1.22
C GLN A 201 11.49 24.48 0.58
N GLY A 202 10.48 24.86 1.38
CA GLY A 202 9.16 25.24 0.89
C GLY A 202 8.30 24.04 0.46
N THR A 203 8.62 22.83 0.91
CA THR A 203 7.73 21.68 0.70
C THR A 203 6.41 21.91 1.44
N PRO A 204 5.24 21.79 0.78
CA PRO A 204 3.95 21.84 1.46
C PRO A 204 3.82 20.62 2.38
N LEU A 205 3.76 20.82 3.68
CA LEU A 205 3.67 19.76 4.69
C LEU A 205 2.44 19.97 5.57
N TYR A 206 1.78 18.86 5.92
CA TYR A 206 0.92 18.86 7.10
C TYR A 206 1.76 19.01 8.38
N PRO A 207 1.16 19.46 9.50
CA PRO A 207 1.81 19.38 10.80
C PRO A 207 2.35 17.97 11.04
N MET A 208 3.60 17.88 11.51
CA MET A 208 4.19 16.60 11.87
C MET A 208 3.32 15.90 12.92
N VAL A 209 3.13 14.59 12.74
CA VAL A 209 2.26 13.79 13.60
C VAL A 209 3.10 12.82 14.42
N HIS A 210 2.84 12.79 15.74
CA HIS A 210 3.37 11.76 16.63
C HIS A 210 2.30 10.68 16.81
N LEU A 211 2.47 9.57 16.09
CA LEU A 211 1.55 8.45 16.15
C LEU A 211 1.91 7.53 17.31
N ARG A 212 0.88 7.06 18.00
CA ARG A 212 0.93 6.06 19.06
C ARG A 212 -0.21 5.08 18.85
N ARG A 213 0.07 3.79 18.96
CA ARG A 213 -0.95 2.73 18.86
C ARG A 213 -0.68 1.67 19.91
N ASP A 214 -1.73 1.33 20.64
CA ASP A 214 -1.74 0.21 21.56
C ASP A 214 -1.59 -1.08 20.74
N VAL A 215 -0.65 -1.93 21.13
CA VAL A 215 -0.40 -3.25 20.52
C VAL A 215 -0.20 -4.28 21.61
N GLU A 216 -0.47 -5.54 21.30
CA GLU A 216 -0.03 -6.64 22.14
C GLU A 216 1.47 -6.89 21.87
N ALA A 217 2.28 -6.99 22.92
CA ALA A 217 3.68 -7.40 22.84
C ALA A 217 3.82 -8.91 22.59
N ALA A 218 5.04 -9.36 22.31
CA ALA A 218 5.32 -10.77 22.03
C ALA A 218 5.04 -11.70 23.22
N ASP A 219 5.11 -11.19 24.46
CA ASP A 219 4.80 -11.92 25.69
C ASP A 219 3.32 -11.81 26.12
N GLY A 220 2.48 -11.15 25.30
CA GLY A 220 1.07 -10.93 25.57
C GLY A 220 0.77 -9.70 26.45
N SER A 221 1.78 -8.94 26.86
CA SER A 221 1.56 -7.69 27.61
C SER A 221 1.12 -6.53 26.71
N ASP A 222 0.55 -5.49 27.32
CA ASP A 222 0.24 -4.24 26.61
C ASP A 222 1.54 -3.47 26.28
N ALA A 223 1.68 -3.07 25.02
CA ALA A 223 2.78 -2.23 24.55
C ALA A 223 2.27 -1.12 23.62
N GLU A 224 3.15 -0.17 23.29
CA GLU A 224 2.83 0.95 22.40
C GLU A 224 3.85 1.04 21.26
N VAL A 225 3.36 1.07 20.02
CA VAL A 225 4.18 1.48 18.87
C VAL A 225 4.10 3.00 18.71
N ALA A 226 5.26 3.65 18.60
CA ALA A 226 5.37 5.10 18.53
C ALA A 226 6.29 5.54 17.39
N PHE A 227 5.86 6.55 16.63
CA PHE A 227 6.61 7.08 15.48
C PHE A 227 6.27 8.55 15.21
N SER A 228 7.28 9.33 14.80
CA SER A 228 7.10 10.70 14.29
C SER A 228 7.02 10.64 12.77
N VAL A 229 6.00 11.24 12.16
CA VAL A 229 5.75 11.17 10.72
C VAL A 229 5.63 12.56 10.12
N VAL A 230 6.50 12.83 9.15
CA VAL A 230 6.47 14.00 8.27
C VAL A 230 5.73 13.64 6.98
N ARG A 231 4.71 14.44 6.65
CA ARG A 231 3.82 14.19 5.52
C ARG A 231 3.72 15.44 4.66
N PRO A 232 4.21 15.41 3.41
CA PRO A 232 3.77 16.33 2.40
C PRO A 232 2.24 16.34 2.26
N GLU A 233 1.70 17.50 1.90
CA GLU A 233 0.27 17.64 1.59
C GLU A 233 -0.13 16.74 0.42
N PHE A 234 -1.40 16.34 0.37
CA PHE A 234 -1.90 15.56 -0.77
C PHE A 234 -1.70 16.33 -2.08
N GLY A 235 -1.14 15.66 -3.09
CA GLY A 235 -0.83 16.27 -4.40
C GLY A 235 0.52 17.01 -4.46
N ALA A 236 1.26 17.15 -3.36
CA ALA A 236 2.60 17.75 -3.37
C ALA A 236 3.61 16.90 -4.18
N PHE A 237 3.39 15.59 -4.26
CA PHE A 237 4.18 14.64 -5.05
C PHE A 237 3.25 13.88 -6.01
N PRO A 238 3.39 14.04 -7.33
CA PRO A 238 2.60 13.31 -8.32
C PRO A 238 2.79 11.78 -8.27
N GLU A 239 3.96 11.32 -7.83
CA GLU A 239 4.35 9.90 -7.77
C GLU A 239 3.55 9.11 -6.73
N GLY A 240 2.89 9.80 -5.80
CA GLY A 240 2.05 9.20 -4.77
C GLY A 240 2.19 9.93 -3.43
N ARG A 241 1.61 9.33 -2.39
CA ARG A 241 1.75 9.82 -1.03
C ARG A 241 3.13 9.47 -0.48
N MET A 242 3.96 10.48 -0.27
CA MET A 242 5.29 10.28 0.28
C MET A 242 5.32 10.53 1.78
N GLN A 243 6.17 9.80 2.51
CA GLN A 243 6.36 10.00 3.95
C GLN A 243 7.82 9.84 4.35
N VAL A 244 8.22 10.62 5.35
CA VAL A 244 9.47 10.44 6.08
C VAL A 244 9.13 10.25 7.54
N LEU A 245 9.73 9.26 8.20
CA LEU A 245 9.39 8.93 9.59
C LEU A 245 10.58 8.48 10.44
N THR A 246 10.42 8.62 11.75
CA THR A 246 11.34 8.04 12.75
C THR A 246 10.56 7.11 13.65
N HIS A 247 11.00 5.86 13.75
CA HIS A 247 10.48 4.88 14.70
C HIS A 247 11.09 5.12 16.09
N HIS A 248 10.25 5.13 17.12
CA HIS A 248 10.67 5.27 18.52
C HIS A 248 10.63 3.94 19.29
N THR A 249 9.76 3.03 18.89
CA THR A 249 9.64 1.68 19.48
C THR A 249 9.61 0.58 18.39
N PRO A 250 10.67 0.46 17.57
CA PRO A 250 10.71 -0.49 16.46
C PRO A 250 10.53 -1.95 16.91
N ASP A 251 11.00 -2.32 18.11
CA ASP A 251 10.91 -3.70 18.63
C ASP A 251 9.45 -4.15 18.90
N HIS A 252 8.54 -3.21 19.16
CA HIS A 252 7.11 -3.51 19.31
C HIS A 252 6.37 -3.60 17.97
N MET A 253 7.00 -3.07 16.92
CA MET A 253 6.45 -3.04 15.57
C MET A 253 6.89 -4.31 14.81
N TRP A 254 8.18 -4.62 14.78
CA TRP A 254 8.75 -5.82 14.13
C TRP A 254 8.75 -7.04 15.07
N GLN A 255 7.56 -7.55 15.36
CA GLN A 255 7.41 -8.75 16.18
C GLN A 255 7.59 -10.02 15.35
N ASP A 256 8.42 -10.95 15.84
CA ASP A 256 8.77 -12.19 15.13
C ASP A 256 7.55 -13.00 14.62
N ARG A 257 6.45 -12.99 15.36
CA ARG A 257 5.21 -13.70 15.01
C ARG A 257 4.52 -13.22 13.74
N TYR A 258 4.84 -12.03 13.24
CA TYR A 258 4.29 -11.48 12.00
C TYR A 258 5.28 -11.52 10.83
N ILE A 259 6.56 -11.82 11.08
CA ILE A 259 7.59 -11.83 10.04
C ILE A 259 7.38 -13.04 9.12
N ALA A 260 7.17 -12.78 7.83
CA ALA A 260 7.04 -13.82 6.82
C ALA A 260 8.40 -14.49 6.59
N ARG A 261 8.58 -15.72 7.08
CA ARG A 261 9.84 -16.48 6.91
C ARG A 261 9.72 -17.57 5.85
N GLU A 262 8.52 -18.10 5.62
CA GLU A 262 8.32 -19.26 4.74
C GLU A 262 8.48 -18.90 3.25
N ASN A 263 8.10 -17.69 2.83
CA ASN A 263 8.23 -17.25 1.44
C ASN A 263 9.67 -16.85 1.07
N GLY A 264 10.60 -16.88 2.03
CA GLY A 264 12.02 -16.56 1.85
C GLY A 264 12.34 -15.08 1.65
N LEU A 265 11.34 -14.19 1.62
CA LEU A 265 11.54 -12.76 1.44
C LEU A 265 12.05 -12.12 2.73
N THR A 266 13.16 -11.42 2.67
CA THR A 266 13.83 -10.85 3.85
C THR A 266 13.65 -9.34 3.96
N GLY A 267 13.53 -8.62 2.84
CA GLY A 267 13.36 -7.17 2.92
C GLY A 267 12.89 -6.50 1.65
N LEU A 268 12.26 -5.34 1.84
CA LEU A 268 11.88 -4.44 0.77
C LEU A 268 13.13 -3.68 0.29
N ALA A 269 13.49 -3.88 -0.97
CA ALA A 269 14.74 -3.36 -1.55
C ALA A 269 14.53 -2.30 -2.62
N GLN A 270 13.39 -2.28 -3.31
CA GLN A 270 13.21 -1.32 -4.40
C GLN A 270 11.75 -0.92 -4.59
N VAL A 271 11.56 0.30 -5.07
CA VAL A 271 10.32 0.75 -5.71
C VAL A 271 10.64 1.23 -7.12
N LEU A 272 9.94 0.69 -8.12
CA LEU A 272 9.99 1.10 -9.51
C LEU A 272 8.77 1.98 -9.83
N PHE A 273 9.03 3.23 -10.20
CA PHE A 273 8.04 4.16 -10.70
C PHE A 273 8.07 4.21 -12.22
N CYS A 274 6.92 4.04 -12.86
CA CYS A 274 6.69 4.38 -14.25
C CYS A 274 6.16 5.82 -14.31
N VAL A 275 6.89 6.71 -14.98
CA VAL A 275 6.65 8.16 -15.01
C VAL A 275 6.90 8.73 -16.41
N GLU A 276 6.37 9.91 -16.67
CA GLU A 276 6.62 10.61 -17.95
C GLU A 276 8.07 11.12 -18.05
N ASP A 277 8.59 11.70 -16.96
CA ASP A 277 9.97 12.22 -16.87
C ASP A 277 10.68 11.61 -15.64
N PRO A 278 11.57 10.61 -15.87
CA PRO A 278 12.36 10.00 -14.81
C PRO A 278 13.22 10.99 -14.03
N ALA A 279 13.88 11.93 -14.70
CA ALA A 279 14.80 12.88 -14.07
C ALA A 279 14.04 13.89 -13.19
N ALA A 280 12.90 14.39 -13.65
CA ALA A 280 12.08 15.30 -12.86
C ALA A 280 11.51 14.63 -11.61
N SER A 281 11.09 13.36 -11.73
CA SER A 281 10.59 12.57 -10.60
C SER A 281 11.71 12.28 -9.60
N ALA A 282 12.86 11.81 -10.08
CA ALA A 282 14.03 11.58 -9.25
C ALA A 282 14.50 12.85 -8.54
N ALA A 283 14.48 14.02 -9.19
CA ALA A 283 14.83 15.29 -8.56
C ALA A 283 13.90 15.65 -7.39
N ARG A 284 12.58 15.46 -7.55
CA ARG A 284 11.60 15.69 -6.45
C ARG A 284 11.87 14.76 -5.27
N LEU A 285 12.00 13.46 -5.52
CA LEU A 285 12.16 12.46 -4.48
C LEU A 285 13.56 12.48 -3.85
N SER A 286 14.57 12.92 -4.59
CA SER A 286 15.91 13.22 -4.08
C SER A 286 15.87 14.37 -3.08
N ALA A 287 15.14 15.46 -3.38
CA ALA A 287 14.94 16.56 -2.43
C ALA A 287 14.19 16.11 -1.17
N LEU A 288 13.20 15.22 -1.31
CA LEU A 288 12.49 14.65 -0.16
C LEU A 288 13.42 13.82 0.74
N THR A 289 14.23 12.95 0.15
CA THR A 289 15.05 11.96 0.87
C THR A 289 16.43 12.47 1.27
N ARG A 290 16.88 13.65 0.80
CA ARG A 290 18.28 14.12 0.90
C ARG A 290 19.29 13.22 0.20
N THR A 291 18.85 12.26 -0.59
CA THR A 291 19.72 11.32 -1.27
C THR A 291 19.89 11.76 -2.72
N PRO A 292 21.12 11.96 -3.23
CA PRO A 292 21.32 12.36 -4.62
C PRO A 292 20.80 11.28 -5.56
N TRP A 293 20.27 11.70 -6.70
CA TRP A 293 19.91 10.79 -7.78
C TRP A 293 20.99 10.80 -8.87
N ARG A 294 21.03 9.74 -9.68
CA ARG A 294 21.84 9.68 -10.91
C ARG A 294 21.04 9.07 -12.06
N THR A 295 21.54 9.25 -13.27
CA THR A 295 21.08 8.53 -14.45
C THR A 295 21.65 7.11 -14.47
N ASP A 296 20.85 6.16 -14.90
CA ASP A 296 21.22 4.77 -15.16
C ASP A 296 20.63 4.35 -16.50
N GLY A 297 21.43 4.45 -17.57
CA GLY A 297 20.91 4.39 -18.94
C GLY A 297 19.88 5.50 -19.20
N GLU A 298 18.65 5.11 -19.55
CA GLU A 298 17.51 6.01 -19.74
C GLU A 298 16.66 6.21 -18.47
N ASP A 299 16.99 5.49 -17.40
CA ASP A 299 16.29 5.56 -16.12
C ASP A 299 16.98 6.57 -15.19
N ALA A 300 16.27 6.95 -14.13
CA ALA A 300 16.84 7.68 -13.01
C ALA A 300 16.72 6.84 -11.74
N VAL A 301 17.72 6.95 -10.85
CA VAL A 301 17.82 6.13 -9.65
C VAL A 301 18.27 6.94 -8.44
N ILE A 302 17.66 6.67 -7.29
CA ILE A 302 18.07 7.12 -5.96
C ILE A 302 18.44 5.87 -5.16
N ASP A 303 19.73 5.72 -4.85
CA ASP A 303 20.19 4.66 -3.94
C ASP A 303 20.21 5.20 -2.51
N LEU A 304 19.19 4.82 -1.74
CA LEU A 304 19.17 5.10 -0.30
C LEU A 304 20.24 4.25 0.39
N THR A 305 20.51 4.55 1.66
CA THR A 305 21.39 3.68 2.46
C THR A 305 20.81 2.27 2.59
N ARG A 306 19.49 2.11 2.55
CA ARG A 306 18.85 0.80 2.37
C ARG A 306 17.72 0.88 1.37
N GLY A 307 17.97 0.31 0.20
CA GLY A 307 17.04 0.15 -0.91
C GLY A 307 17.09 1.28 -1.95
N ARG A 308 16.32 1.14 -3.04
CA ARG A 308 16.41 1.98 -4.24
C ARG A 308 15.05 2.50 -4.72
N MET A 309 14.98 3.77 -5.12
CA MET A 309 13.89 4.27 -5.98
C MET A 309 14.41 4.28 -7.42
N ARG A 310 13.72 3.60 -8.32
CA ARG A 310 14.01 3.65 -9.77
C ARG A 310 12.84 4.29 -10.49
N PHE A 311 13.13 5.16 -11.44
CA PHE A 311 12.16 5.90 -12.24
C PHE A 311 12.42 5.58 -13.70
N THR A 312 11.40 5.14 -14.41
CA THR A 312 11.47 4.74 -15.81
C THR A 312 10.26 5.25 -16.59
N THR A 313 10.34 5.25 -17.91
CA THR A 313 9.20 5.55 -18.80
C THR A 313 8.38 4.28 -19.07
N GLU A 314 7.23 4.38 -19.75
CA GLU A 314 6.47 3.19 -20.17
C GLU A 314 7.29 2.26 -21.06
N ALA A 315 8.10 2.82 -21.96
CA ALA A 315 9.02 2.03 -22.79
C ALA A 315 10.09 1.33 -21.94
N GLY A 316 10.59 1.98 -20.90
CA GLY A 316 11.52 1.37 -19.97
C GLY A 316 10.87 0.32 -19.06
N LEU A 317 9.61 0.52 -18.65
CA LEU A 317 8.82 -0.47 -17.94
C LEU A 317 8.66 -1.75 -18.78
N ASP A 318 8.30 -1.65 -20.06
CA ASP A 318 8.19 -2.82 -20.95
C ASP A 318 9.55 -3.51 -21.17
N ARG A 319 10.67 -2.76 -21.20
CA ARG A 319 12.01 -3.37 -21.24
C ARG A 319 12.33 -4.16 -19.98
N LEU A 320 12.02 -3.60 -18.80
CA LEU A 320 12.29 -4.22 -17.50
C LEU A 320 11.35 -5.40 -17.22
N ILE A 321 10.07 -5.25 -17.55
CA ILE A 321 9.03 -6.26 -17.33
C ILE A 321 8.23 -6.39 -18.63
N PRO A 322 8.65 -7.24 -19.58
CA PRO A 322 7.99 -7.39 -20.87
C PRO A 322 6.49 -7.66 -20.75
N GLY A 323 5.69 -6.83 -21.43
CA GLY A 323 4.23 -6.87 -21.39
C GLY A 323 3.60 -6.11 -20.22
N ALA A 324 4.38 -5.45 -19.37
CA ALA A 324 3.85 -4.59 -18.33
C ALA A 324 3.25 -3.31 -18.92
N VAL A 325 2.05 -2.97 -18.46
CA VAL A 325 1.32 -1.76 -18.89
C VAL A 325 1.03 -0.91 -17.67
N ALA A 326 1.35 0.39 -17.75
CA ALA A 326 0.96 1.35 -16.73
C ALA A 326 -0.53 1.71 -16.89
N PRO A 327 -1.37 1.57 -15.86
CA PRO A 327 -2.78 1.95 -15.95
C PRO A 327 -2.99 3.48 -15.99
N SER A 328 -2.04 4.23 -15.42
CA SER A 328 -1.97 5.69 -15.44
C SER A 328 -0.54 6.12 -15.17
N LEU A 329 -0.19 7.40 -15.38
CA LEU A 329 1.09 7.95 -14.93
C LEU A 329 0.86 9.09 -13.92
N PRO A 330 1.72 9.22 -12.90
CA PRO A 330 2.72 8.23 -12.44
C PRO A 330 2.11 6.89 -11.99
N PHE A 331 2.91 5.82 -11.97
CA PHE A 331 2.49 4.51 -11.49
C PHE A 331 3.62 3.84 -10.71
N VAL A 332 3.32 3.35 -9.50
CA VAL A 332 4.25 2.49 -8.78
C VAL A 332 4.15 1.08 -9.36
N ALA A 333 5.01 0.80 -10.34
CA ALA A 333 4.90 -0.35 -11.20
C ALA A 333 5.37 -1.65 -10.56
N ALA A 334 6.47 -1.60 -9.81
CA ALA A 334 7.02 -2.80 -9.18
C ALA A 334 7.65 -2.53 -7.82
N LEU A 335 7.64 -3.55 -6.97
CA LEU A 335 8.40 -3.62 -5.73
C LEU A 335 9.51 -4.67 -5.87
N GLY A 336 10.72 -4.33 -5.44
CA GLY A 336 11.82 -5.29 -5.35
C GLY A 336 11.94 -5.82 -3.93
N PHE A 337 12.11 -7.13 -3.79
CA PHE A 337 12.33 -7.84 -2.55
C PHE A 337 13.64 -8.63 -2.60
N ARG A 338 14.37 -8.60 -1.49
CA ARG A 338 15.47 -9.54 -1.24
C ARG A 338 14.91 -10.87 -0.80
N SER A 339 15.51 -11.95 -1.28
CA SER A 339 15.26 -13.31 -0.85
C SER A 339 16.54 -13.91 -0.30
N ARG A 340 16.39 -14.65 0.80
CA ARG A 340 17.49 -15.43 1.39
C ARG A 340 17.96 -16.56 0.46
N ASP A 341 17.03 -17.10 -0.32
CA ASP A 341 17.24 -18.17 -1.30
C ASP A 341 16.18 -18.03 -2.39
N VAL A 342 16.58 -17.41 -3.50
CA VAL A 342 15.69 -17.12 -4.63
C VAL A 342 15.07 -18.39 -5.22
N ALA A 343 15.82 -19.50 -5.23
CA ALA A 343 15.31 -20.77 -5.74
C ALA A 343 14.24 -21.36 -4.81
N ALA A 344 14.45 -21.29 -3.49
CA ALA A 344 13.46 -21.71 -2.51
C ALA A 344 12.21 -20.82 -2.54
N SER A 345 12.36 -19.49 -2.64
CA SER A 345 11.22 -18.56 -2.83
C SER A 345 10.43 -18.91 -4.09
N ARG A 346 11.11 -19.16 -5.22
CA ARG A 346 10.46 -19.56 -6.47
C ARG A 346 9.64 -20.84 -6.31
N ALA A 347 10.21 -21.87 -5.67
CA ALA A 347 9.50 -23.12 -5.41
C ALA A 347 8.27 -22.89 -4.50
N PHE A 348 8.43 -22.09 -3.44
CA PHE A 348 7.34 -21.74 -2.53
C PHE A 348 6.13 -21.11 -3.24
N PHE A 349 6.39 -20.18 -4.17
CA PHE A 349 5.34 -19.51 -4.94
C PHE A 349 4.73 -20.43 -6.01
N ALA A 350 5.54 -21.26 -6.69
CA ALA A 350 5.06 -22.24 -7.65
C ALA A 350 4.07 -23.23 -7.02
N ASP A 351 4.39 -23.74 -5.83
CA ASP A 351 3.54 -24.68 -5.09
C ASP A 351 2.17 -24.09 -4.70
N ARG A 352 2.05 -22.75 -4.71
CA ARG A 352 0.82 -22.01 -4.43
C ARG A 352 0.11 -21.50 -5.69
N GLY A 353 0.57 -21.93 -6.87
CA GLY A 353 -0.02 -21.55 -8.15
C GLY A 353 0.17 -20.08 -8.51
N VAL A 354 1.16 -19.40 -7.93
CA VAL A 354 1.48 -18.01 -8.25
C VAL A 354 2.18 -17.94 -9.59
N THR A 355 1.70 -17.07 -10.48
CA THR A 355 2.25 -16.90 -11.82
C THR A 355 3.52 -16.06 -11.75
N MET A 356 4.63 -16.66 -12.18
CA MET A 356 5.94 -16.02 -12.20
C MET A 356 6.43 -15.79 -13.63
N MET A 357 7.18 -14.71 -13.80
CA MET A 357 7.78 -14.25 -15.03
C MET A 357 9.30 -14.24 -14.87
N GLY A 358 10.01 -14.50 -15.97
CA GLY A 358 11.47 -14.43 -16.07
C GLY A 358 12.20 -15.76 -15.97
N ARG A 359 13.47 -15.74 -16.39
CA ARG A 359 14.29 -16.93 -16.70
C ARG A 359 14.63 -17.80 -15.49
N SER A 360 14.77 -19.09 -15.72
CA SER A 360 15.19 -20.12 -14.77
C SER A 360 16.67 -20.51 -14.90
N ASP A 361 17.43 -19.84 -15.78
CA ASP A 361 18.70 -20.34 -16.33
C ASP A 361 19.80 -19.28 -16.53
N GLY A 362 19.81 -18.20 -15.74
CA GLY A 362 20.88 -17.19 -15.74
C GLY A 362 21.57 -17.06 -14.38
N ALA A 363 22.85 -16.67 -14.38
CA ALA A 363 23.67 -16.50 -13.17
C ALA A 363 23.14 -15.44 -12.18
N ASP A 364 22.16 -14.61 -12.59
CA ASP A 364 21.60 -13.52 -11.79
C ASP A 364 20.22 -13.86 -11.15
N GLY A 365 19.76 -15.13 -11.26
CA GLY A 365 18.81 -15.83 -10.37
C GLY A 365 17.34 -15.37 -10.20
N GLY A 366 17.02 -14.07 -10.36
CA GLY A 366 15.75 -13.47 -9.96
C GLY A 366 14.50 -13.86 -10.76
N PHE A 367 13.33 -13.47 -10.25
CA PHE A 367 12.03 -13.58 -10.97
C PHE A 367 11.08 -12.45 -10.59
N ALA A 368 10.01 -12.30 -11.36
CA ALA A 368 8.91 -11.41 -11.02
C ALA A 368 7.60 -12.18 -10.84
N ILE A 369 6.76 -11.76 -9.91
CA ILE A 369 5.36 -12.15 -9.80
C ILE A 369 4.53 -11.14 -10.59
N GLY A 370 3.58 -11.65 -11.39
CA GLY A 370 2.72 -10.82 -12.22
C GLY A 370 1.77 -9.92 -11.42
N ALA A 371 1.42 -8.75 -11.97
CA ALA A 371 0.52 -7.79 -11.32
C ALA A 371 -0.87 -8.36 -10.99
N GLN A 372 -1.31 -9.46 -11.61
CA GLN A 372 -2.55 -10.13 -11.22
C GLN A 372 -2.46 -10.74 -9.81
N ASP A 373 -1.37 -11.47 -9.53
CA ASP A 373 -1.13 -12.08 -8.22
C ASP A 373 -0.66 -11.04 -7.20
N GLY A 374 0.10 -10.04 -7.65
CA GLY A 374 0.48 -8.89 -6.86
C GLY A 374 -0.50 -7.73 -7.00
N LEU A 375 -1.82 -7.93 -7.05
CA LEU A 375 -2.88 -6.90 -6.94
C LEU A 375 -2.60 -5.50 -7.56
N GLY A 376 -2.17 -5.46 -8.82
CA GLY A 376 -1.91 -4.23 -9.58
C GLY A 376 -0.47 -3.74 -9.57
N CYS A 377 0.47 -4.47 -8.94
CA CYS A 377 1.90 -4.12 -8.94
C CYS A 377 2.75 -5.39 -9.08
N TYR A 378 3.85 -5.31 -9.83
CA TYR A 378 4.75 -6.43 -10.03
C TYR A 378 5.66 -6.61 -8.81
N LEU A 379 5.98 -7.85 -8.44
CA LEU A 379 6.91 -8.12 -7.33
C LEU A 379 8.17 -8.76 -7.89
N MET A 380 9.30 -8.07 -7.84
CA MET A 380 10.60 -8.57 -8.29
C MET A 380 11.34 -9.17 -7.11
N ILE A 381 11.85 -10.39 -7.25
CA ILE A 381 12.57 -11.12 -6.22
C ILE A 381 13.99 -11.38 -6.74
N SER A 382 14.98 -10.96 -5.95
CA SER A 382 16.42 -11.20 -6.16
C SER A 382 17.10 -11.51 -4.83
N ASP A 383 18.42 -11.67 -4.83
CA ASP A 383 19.26 -11.89 -3.64
C ASP A 383 19.50 -10.65 -2.74
#